data_AF-A0A9X7Y6H7-F1
#
_entry.id   AF-A0A9X7Y6H7-F1
#
_cell.length_a   1.000
_cell.length_b   1.000
_cell.length_c   1.000
_cell.angle_alpha   90.00
_cell.angle_beta   90.00
_cell.angle_gamma   90.00
#
_symmetry.space_group_name_H-M   'P 1'
#
loop_
_entity.id
_entity.type
_entity.pdbx_description
1 polymer ?
#
loop_
_entity_poly.entity_id
_entity_poly.type
_entity_poly.pdbx_seq_one_letter_code
_entity_poly.pdbx_strand_id
1 'polypeptide(L)'
;MTALNAEISPNSIVLSMDTLASRKDDSGKTVPSYFTQKFEYYLFTQSILCGTGDFSIIRIAMDKARSILSKEVKTFSLIIRDFLKNNIEKVNTDTTIYIFGFDEDLNTHAYALRSTDRFDMQEIASYSNPNWILKPKCEEAIDYLLNGDSNNKIHIFKELMKIEKNIDDKKIENKVGIGGQNILIDLVVKDGKILSITNIIDEFEDYDKQYKFCLDNL
;
A
#
# COMPACT_ATOMS: atom_id res chain seq x y z
N MET A 1 -2.48 -11.84 -3.20
CA MET A 1 -3.30 -10.72 -2.68
C MET A 1 -2.31 -9.68 -2.19
N THR A 2 -2.56 -8.38 -2.34
CA THR A 2 -1.62 -7.37 -1.80
C THR A 2 -2.03 -7.01 -0.38
N ALA A 3 -1.06 -7.02 0.54
CA ALA A 3 -1.23 -6.50 1.87
C ALA A 3 -0.75 -5.04 1.97
N LEU A 4 -1.53 -4.21 2.66
CA LEU A 4 -1.25 -2.82 2.95
C LEU A 4 -1.78 -2.51 4.34
N ASN A 5 -0.86 -2.12 5.22
CA ASN A 5 -1.17 -1.60 6.54
C ASN A 5 -0.66 -0.17 6.63
N ALA A 6 -1.48 0.75 7.10
CA ALA A 6 -1.08 2.13 7.32
C ALA A 6 -1.67 2.70 8.61
N GLU A 7 -0.87 3.49 9.31
CA GLU A 7 -1.26 4.32 10.43
C GLU A 7 -1.12 5.78 10.02
N ILE A 8 -2.21 6.55 10.16
CA ILE A 8 -2.23 7.98 9.92
C ILE A 8 -2.48 8.65 11.25
N SER A 9 -1.45 9.32 11.76
CA SER A 9 -1.49 10.15 12.96
C SER A 9 -1.34 11.62 12.56
N PRO A 10 -1.69 12.61 13.41
CA PRO A 10 -1.69 14.02 13.03
C PRO A 10 -0.43 14.52 12.30
N ASN A 11 0.75 14.06 12.74
CA ASN A 11 2.05 14.52 12.24
C ASN A 11 2.92 13.39 11.67
N SER A 12 2.35 12.21 11.43
CA SER A 12 3.10 11.07 10.90
C SER A 12 2.25 10.11 10.08
N ILE A 13 2.85 9.55 9.04
CA ILE A 13 2.27 8.49 8.23
C ILE A 13 3.24 7.32 8.25
N VAL A 14 2.78 6.17 8.73
CA VAL A 14 3.54 4.92 8.68
C VAL A 14 2.78 3.94 7.81
N LEU A 15 3.44 3.35 6.82
CA LEU A 15 2.84 2.41 5.88
C LEU A 15 3.76 1.23 5.66
N SER A 16 3.20 0.02 5.60
CA SER A 16 3.93 -1.20 5.23
C SER A 16 3.17 -2.03 4.20
N MET A 17 3.90 -2.66 3.29
CA MET A 17 3.34 -3.49 2.21
C MET A 17 4.22 -4.70 1.91
N ASP A 18 3.57 -5.78 1.46
CA ASP A 18 4.25 -6.93 0.89
C ASP A 18 4.80 -6.62 -0.52
N THR A 19 5.76 -7.41 -0.97
CA THR A 19 6.47 -7.15 -2.25
C THR A 19 6.15 -8.14 -3.36
N LEU A 20 5.51 -9.27 -3.06
CA LEU A 20 5.27 -10.30 -4.07
C LEU A 20 4.23 -9.85 -5.11
N ALA A 21 4.64 -9.85 -6.37
CA ALA A 21 3.75 -9.74 -7.51
C ALA A 21 3.40 -11.14 -8.06
N SER A 22 2.21 -11.26 -8.62
CA SER A 22 1.72 -12.50 -9.23
C SER A 22 1.29 -12.28 -10.67
N ARG A 23 1.37 -13.34 -11.48
CA ARG A 23 0.91 -13.35 -12.87
C ARG A 23 0.05 -14.59 -13.14
N LYS A 24 -0.59 -14.64 -14.31
CA LYS A 24 -1.19 -15.87 -14.83
C LYS A 24 -0.16 -16.64 -15.66
N ASP A 25 -0.07 -17.96 -15.46
CA ASP A 25 0.69 -18.84 -16.34
C ASP A 25 -0.13 -19.25 -17.58
N ASP A 26 0.45 -20.05 -18.47
CA ASP A 26 -0.17 -20.52 -19.71
C ASP A 26 -1.46 -21.34 -19.48
N SER A 27 -1.62 -21.90 -18.28
CA SER A 27 -2.83 -22.64 -17.87
C SER A 27 -3.91 -21.75 -17.23
N GLY A 28 -3.63 -20.44 -17.07
CA GLY A 28 -4.50 -19.49 -16.37
C GLY A 28 -4.41 -19.56 -14.84
N LYS A 29 -3.48 -20.33 -14.28
CA LYS A 29 -3.23 -20.42 -12.84
C LYS A 29 -2.43 -19.19 -12.38
N THR A 30 -2.78 -18.65 -11.21
CA THR A 30 -2.00 -17.53 -10.63
C THR A 30 -0.72 -18.10 -10.03
N VAL A 31 0.43 -17.56 -10.41
CA VAL A 31 1.78 -17.99 -9.96
C VAL A 31 2.65 -16.81 -9.53
N PRO A 32 3.63 -17.01 -8.61
CA PRO A 32 4.58 -15.97 -8.24
C PRO A 32 5.32 -15.45 -9.49
N SER A 33 5.59 -14.15 -9.54
CA SER A 33 6.19 -13.53 -10.74
C SER A 33 7.51 -12.82 -10.46
N TYR A 34 7.51 -11.83 -9.58
CA TYR A 34 8.68 -11.06 -9.18
C TYR A 34 8.40 -10.33 -7.87
N PHE A 35 9.41 -9.70 -7.29
CA PHE A 35 9.27 -8.83 -6.12
C PHE A 35 9.42 -7.37 -6.52
N THR A 36 8.54 -6.51 -6.03
CA THR A 36 8.59 -5.07 -6.26
C THR A 36 8.10 -4.32 -5.04
N GLN A 37 8.67 -3.15 -4.78
CA GLN A 37 8.03 -2.19 -3.88
C GLN A 37 6.70 -1.76 -4.51
N LYS A 38 5.62 -1.78 -3.72
CA LYS A 38 4.25 -1.46 -4.17
C LYS A 38 3.78 -0.06 -3.77
N PHE A 39 4.71 0.77 -3.32
CA PHE A 39 4.52 2.19 -3.02
C PHE A 39 5.68 3.02 -3.58
N GLU A 40 5.46 4.31 -3.79
CA GLU A 40 6.51 5.26 -4.15
C GLU A 40 6.32 6.55 -3.35
N TYR A 41 7.42 7.10 -2.82
CA TYR A 41 7.42 8.36 -2.10
C TYR A 41 7.91 9.50 -3.01
N TYR A 42 7.08 10.52 -3.15
CA TYR A 42 7.30 11.68 -3.99
C TYR A 42 7.67 12.87 -3.10
N LEU A 43 8.96 13.14 -2.96
CA LEU A 43 9.49 14.22 -2.12
C LEU A 43 8.89 15.59 -2.45
N PHE A 44 8.63 15.87 -3.74
CA PHE A 44 8.13 17.16 -4.20
C PHE A 44 6.67 17.44 -3.82
N THR A 45 5.83 16.40 -3.72
CA THR A 45 4.45 16.50 -3.21
C THR A 45 4.32 16.07 -1.77
N GLN A 46 5.42 15.65 -1.14
CA GLN A 46 5.44 15.12 0.22
C GLN A 46 4.43 13.98 0.40
N SER A 47 4.24 13.15 -0.64
CA SER A 47 3.18 12.15 -0.68
C SER A 47 3.68 10.75 -1.03
N ILE A 48 3.04 9.73 -0.50
CA ILE A 48 3.19 8.33 -0.87
C ILE A 48 2.01 7.95 -1.76
N LEU A 49 2.27 7.34 -2.91
CA LEU A 49 1.25 6.68 -3.74
C LEU A 49 1.48 5.17 -3.70
N CYS A 50 0.42 4.41 -3.45
CA CYS A 50 0.44 2.96 -3.49
C CYS A 50 -0.94 2.40 -3.85
N GLY A 51 -1.12 1.07 -3.82
CA GLY A 51 -2.42 0.50 -4.11
C GLY A 51 -2.58 -0.98 -3.84
N THR A 52 -3.83 -1.43 -3.89
CA THR A 52 -4.22 -2.84 -3.85
C THR A 52 -5.10 -3.16 -5.06
N GLY A 53 -5.08 -4.40 -5.54
CA GLY A 53 -5.81 -4.83 -6.73
C GLY A 53 -4.90 -4.98 -7.97
N ASP A 54 -5.35 -4.47 -9.11
CA ASP A 54 -4.63 -4.57 -10.38
C ASP A 54 -3.38 -3.68 -10.41
N PHE A 55 -2.21 -4.33 -10.36
CA PHE A 55 -0.93 -3.62 -10.35
C PHE A 55 -0.66 -2.84 -11.64
N SER A 56 -1.27 -3.20 -12.77
CA SER A 56 -1.09 -2.45 -14.02
C SER A 56 -1.65 -1.03 -13.89
N ILE A 57 -2.81 -0.87 -13.26
CA ILE A 57 -3.44 0.44 -13.00
C ILE A 57 -2.63 1.22 -11.96
N ILE A 58 -2.19 0.55 -10.89
CA ILE A 58 -1.35 1.16 -9.84
C ILE A 58 -0.06 1.70 -10.46
N ARG A 59 0.59 0.92 -11.32
CA ARG A 59 1.81 1.34 -12.03
C ARG A 59 1.57 2.54 -12.94
N ILE A 60 0.46 2.56 -13.69
CA ILE A 60 0.11 3.71 -14.54
C ILE A 60 -0.08 4.98 -13.69
N ALA A 61 -0.69 4.87 -12.51
CA ALA A 61 -0.82 6.00 -11.57
C ALA A 61 0.55 6.47 -11.04
N MET A 62 1.46 5.55 -10.68
CA MET A 62 2.82 5.87 -10.26
C MET A 62 3.62 6.55 -11.38
N ASP A 63 3.55 6.03 -12.60
CA ASP A 63 4.25 6.62 -13.75
C ASP A 63 3.73 8.04 -14.04
N LYS A 64 2.43 8.27 -13.92
CA LYS A 64 1.86 9.61 -14.04
C LYS A 64 2.34 10.54 -12.93
N ALA A 65 2.36 10.06 -11.69
CA ALA A 65 2.71 10.84 -10.51
C ALA A 65 4.09 11.52 -10.62
N ARG A 66 5.06 10.85 -11.24
CA ARG A 66 6.41 11.40 -11.48
C ARG A 66 6.44 12.69 -12.33
N SER A 67 5.36 12.98 -13.06
CA SER A 67 5.22 14.18 -13.90
C SER A 67 4.36 15.29 -13.29
N ILE A 68 3.84 15.10 -12.08
CA ILE A 68 2.94 16.07 -11.44
C ILE A 68 3.76 17.15 -10.73
N LEU A 69 3.32 18.40 -10.85
CA LEU A 69 3.82 19.49 -10.03
C LEU A 69 2.69 19.95 -9.11
N SER A 70 2.78 19.63 -7.83
CA SER A 70 1.86 20.11 -6.80
C SER A 70 2.60 20.29 -5.48
N LYS A 71 2.11 21.20 -4.65
CA LYS A 71 2.73 21.52 -3.34
C LYS A 71 2.22 20.65 -2.20
N GLU A 72 1.04 20.07 -2.36
CA GLU A 72 0.34 19.37 -1.28
C GLU A 72 -0.48 18.19 -1.80
N VAL A 73 -0.80 17.28 -0.88
CA VAL A 73 -1.36 15.95 -1.12
C VAL A 73 -2.75 15.97 -1.77
N LYS A 74 -3.61 16.94 -1.48
CA LYS A 74 -4.97 17.01 -2.05
C LYS A 74 -4.93 17.34 -3.54
N THR A 75 -4.18 18.36 -3.94
CA THR A 75 -3.98 18.72 -5.35
C THR A 75 -3.32 17.58 -6.11
N PHE A 76 -2.30 16.94 -5.51
CA PHE A 76 -1.70 15.73 -6.07
C PHE A 76 -2.75 14.64 -6.33
N SER A 77 -3.61 14.39 -5.34
CA SER A 77 -4.68 13.38 -5.41
C SER A 77 -5.74 13.71 -6.45
N LEU A 78 -6.13 14.98 -6.58
CA LEU A 78 -7.08 15.44 -7.60
C LEU A 78 -6.55 15.23 -9.02
N ILE A 79 -5.28 15.52 -9.26
CA ILE A 79 -4.65 15.33 -10.57
C ILE A 79 -4.59 13.84 -10.93
N ILE A 80 -4.21 12.98 -9.98
CA ILE A 80 -4.21 11.53 -10.18
C ILE A 80 -5.63 11.01 -10.45
N ARG A 81 -6.63 11.44 -9.68
CA ARG A 81 -8.04 11.12 -9.91
C ARG A 81 -8.45 11.46 -11.34
N ASP A 82 -8.23 12.70 -11.77
CA ASP A 82 -8.67 13.16 -13.09
C ASP A 82 -7.98 12.39 -14.21
N PHE A 83 -6.69 12.12 -14.04
CA PHE A 83 -5.95 11.26 -14.95
C PHE A 83 -6.55 9.85 -15.03
N LEU A 84 -6.81 9.19 -13.90
CA LEU A 84 -7.39 7.84 -13.88
C LEU A 84 -8.78 7.81 -14.51
N LYS A 85 -9.64 8.78 -14.17
CA LYS A 85 -11.00 8.89 -14.74
C LYS A 85 -11.01 9.07 -16.25
N ASN A 86 -10.02 9.77 -16.79
CA ASN A 86 -9.94 10.05 -18.23
C ASN A 86 -9.25 8.95 -19.03
N ASN A 87 -8.49 8.06 -18.40
CA ASN A 87 -7.67 7.05 -19.10
C ASN A 87 -8.07 5.61 -18.81
N ILE A 88 -8.92 5.36 -17.79
CA ILE A 88 -9.34 4.01 -17.40
C ILE A 88 -10.86 3.90 -17.55
N GLU A 89 -11.30 3.32 -18.67
CA GLU A 89 -12.73 3.13 -18.97
C GLU A 89 -13.33 1.90 -18.24
N LYS A 90 -12.54 0.83 -18.12
CA LYS A 90 -12.99 -0.42 -17.51
C LYS A 90 -11.88 -1.05 -16.69
N VAL A 91 -12.24 -1.53 -15.50
CA VAL A 91 -11.36 -2.23 -14.59
C VAL A 91 -11.90 -3.65 -14.40
N ASN A 92 -11.05 -4.65 -14.64
CA ASN A 92 -11.45 -6.06 -14.54
C ASN A 92 -11.35 -6.61 -13.11
N THR A 93 -10.69 -5.89 -12.20
CA THR A 93 -10.46 -6.31 -10.82
C THR A 93 -10.49 -5.10 -9.90
N ASP A 94 -11.25 -5.17 -8.81
CA ASP A 94 -11.35 -4.10 -7.83
C ASP A 94 -9.96 -3.60 -7.42
N THR A 95 -9.71 -2.33 -7.73
CA THR A 95 -8.42 -1.66 -7.55
C THR A 95 -8.62 -0.39 -6.76
N THR A 96 -7.78 -0.21 -5.75
CA THR A 96 -7.77 1.03 -4.95
C THR A 96 -6.39 1.64 -5.00
N ILE A 97 -6.33 2.91 -5.42
CA ILE A 97 -5.14 3.75 -5.27
C ILE A 97 -5.25 4.48 -3.94
N TYR A 98 -4.21 4.39 -3.12
CA TYR A 98 -4.09 5.14 -1.89
C TYR A 98 -3.03 6.22 -2.06
N ILE A 99 -3.35 7.41 -1.57
CA ILE A 99 -2.45 8.55 -1.58
C ILE A 99 -2.41 9.12 -0.16
N PHE A 100 -1.22 9.12 0.42
CA PHE A 100 -0.95 9.64 1.76
C PHE A 100 0.00 10.81 1.64
N GLY A 101 -0.14 11.83 2.46
CA GLY A 101 0.82 12.94 2.43
C GLY A 101 0.42 14.05 3.36
N PHE A 102 1.01 15.22 3.12
CA PHE A 102 0.85 16.38 3.97
C PHE A 102 0.27 17.56 3.19
N ASP A 103 -0.51 18.39 3.87
CA ASP A 103 -0.92 19.70 3.37
C ASP A 103 0.21 20.75 3.54
N GLU A 104 -0.04 21.99 3.13
CA GLU A 104 0.95 23.08 3.27
C GLU A 104 1.26 23.43 4.74
N ASP A 105 0.35 23.10 5.66
CA ASP A 105 0.50 23.28 7.11
C ASP A 105 1.11 22.05 7.80
N LEU A 106 1.57 21.06 7.03
CA LEU A 106 2.13 19.79 7.50
C LEU A 106 1.14 18.90 8.25
N ASN A 107 -0.15 19.07 8.03
CA ASN A 107 -1.19 18.17 8.51
C ASN A 107 -1.28 16.95 7.60
N THR A 108 -1.41 15.75 8.19
CA THR A 108 -1.57 14.53 7.41
C THR A 108 -2.93 14.42 6.73
N HIS A 109 -2.97 13.92 5.50
CA HIS A 109 -4.19 13.48 4.81
C HIS A 109 -3.96 12.14 4.10
N ALA A 110 -5.04 11.37 4.00
CA ALA A 110 -5.08 10.11 3.27
C ALA A 110 -6.32 10.03 2.40
N TYR A 111 -6.12 9.72 1.12
CA TYR A 111 -7.16 9.57 0.12
C TYR A 111 -7.18 8.16 -0.45
N ALA A 112 -8.37 7.66 -0.77
CA ALA A 112 -8.58 6.45 -1.55
C ALA A 112 -9.35 6.78 -2.83
N LEU A 113 -8.85 6.28 -3.96
CA LEU A 113 -9.49 6.31 -5.28
C LEU A 113 -9.83 4.87 -5.67
N ARG A 114 -11.12 4.50 -5.62
CA ARG A 114 -11.57 3.11 -5.86
C ARG A 114 -12.14 2.94 -7.26
N SER A 115 -11.73 1.90 -7.97
CA SER A 115 -12.28 1.56 -9.28
C SER A 115 -13.79 1.32 -9.24
N THR A 116 -14.32 0.78 -8.13
CA THR A 116 -15.75 0.54 -7.91
C THR A 116 -16.58 1.82 -7.84
N ASP A 117 -15.92 2.96 -7.61
CA ASP A 117 -16.53 4.28 -7.54
C ASP A 117 -15.89 5.23 -8.55
N ARG A 118 -15.53 4.69 -9.74
CA ARG A 118 -14.93 5.45 -10.85
C ARG A 118 -13.75 6.34 -10.41
N PHE A 119 -12.95 5.84 -9.48
CA PHE A 119 -11.82 6.53 -8.89
C PHE A 119 -12.15 7.87 -8.23
N ASP A 120 -13.39 8.13 -7.84
CA ASP A 120 -13.70 9.35 -7.09
C ASP A 120 -12.90 9.43 -5.78
N MET A 121 -12.55 10.66 -5.42
CA MET A 121 -11.63 10.92 -4.31
C MET A 121 -12.37 10.93 -2.99
N GLN A 122 -12.02 9.99 -2.12
CA GLN A 122 -12.52 9.92 -0.75
C GLN A 122 -11.39 10.14 0.25
N GLU A 123 -11.55 11.10 1.16
CA GLU A 123 -10.69 11.22 2.34
C GLU A 123 -11.04 10.12 3.36
N ILE A 124 -10.05 9.35 3.77
CA ILE A 124 -10.23 8.15 4.62
C ILE A 124 -9.55 8.26 5.98
N ALA A 125 -8.60 9.19 6.12
CA ALA A 125 -7.95 9.58 7.36
C ALA A 125 -7.35 10.98 7.18
N SER A 126 -7.19 11.71 8.26
CA SER A 126 -6.58 13.04 8.25
C SER A 126 -6.05 13.43 9.62
N TYR A 127 -5.44 14.62 9.74
CA TYR A 127 -4.99 15.18 11.00
C TYR A 127 -6.09 15.23 12.06
N SER A 128 -7.30 15.66 11.67
CA SER A 128 -8.45 15.76 12.56
C SER A 128 -9.21 14.45 12.75
N ASN A 129 -8.92 13.45 11.91
CA ASN A 129 -9.47 12.10 12.01
C ASN A 129 -8.38 11.03 11.78
N PRO A 130 -7.45 10.85 12.74
CA PRO A 130 -6.42 9.82 12.68
C PRO A 130 -7.03 8.43 12.56
N ASN A 131 -6.42 7.55 11.78
CA ASN A 131 -6.99 6.23 11.54
C ASN A 131 -5.95 5.19 11.11
N TRP A 132 -6.33 3.92 11.25
CA TRP A 132 -5.64 2.78 10.67
C TRP A 132 -6.33 2.30 9.39
N ILE A 133 -5.53 1.91 8.41
CA ILE A 133 -5.99 1.28 7.18
C ILE A 133 -5.36 -0.10 7.11
N LEU A 134 -6.22 -1.12 7.10
CA LEU A 134 -5.82 -2.52 7.01
C LEU A 134 -6.36 -3.15 5.73
N LYS A 135 -5.49 -3.82 4.99
CA LYS A 135 -5.80 -4.55 3.77
C LYS A 135 -4.92 -5.80 3.71
N PRO A 136 -5.50 -7.02 3.66
CA PRO A 136 -6.93 -7.32 3.81
C PRO A 136 -7.45 -7.02 5.22
N LYS A 137 -8.69 -6.53 5.32
CA LYS A 137 -9.33 -6.36 6.62
C LYS A 137 -9.76 -7.73 7.17
N CYS A 138 -9.22 -8.13 8.32
CA CYS A 138 -9.64 -9.31 9.08
C CYS A 138 -9.87 -8.97 10.55
N GLU A 139 -10.68 -9.77 11.23
CA GLU A 139 -11.06 -9.53 12.63
C GLU A 139 -9.86 -9.68 13.57
N GLU A 140 -8.98 -10.65 13.30
CA GLU A 140 -7.79 -10.93 14.10
C GLU A 140 -6.77 -9.78 14.07
N ALA A 141 -6.62 -9.11 12.92
CA ALA A 141 -5.74 -7.94 12.83
C ALA A 141 -6.33 -6.73 13.58
N ILE A 142 -7.66 -6.57 13.56
CA ILE A 142 -8.35 -5.52 14.32
C ILE A 142 -8.24 -5.80 15.82
N ASP A 143 -8.46 -7.04 16.23
CA ASP A 143 -8.31 -7.46 17.63
C ASP A 143 -6.89 -7.20 18.15
N TYR A 144 -5.87 -7.55 17.34
CA TYR A 144 -4.48 -7.26 17.67
C TYR A 144 -4.21 -5.75 17.84
N LEU A 145 -4.79 -4.89 16.99
CA LEU A 145 -4.66 -3.43 17.16
C LEU A 145 -5.32 -2.90 18.43
N LEU A 146 -6.47 -3.47 18.82
CA LEU A 146 -7.25 -2.99 19.96
C LEU A 146 -6.73 -3.51 21.30
N ASN A 147 -6.19 -4.72 21.31
CA ASN A 147 -5.84 -5.46 22.53
C ASN A 147 -4.34 -5.80 22.65
N GLY A 148 -3.53 -5.50 21.64
CA GLY A 148 -2.09 -5.75 21.65
C GLY A 148 -1.32 -4.84 22.62
N ASP A 149 -0.31 -5.40 23.29
CA ASP A 149 0.49 -4.71 24.32
C ASP A 149 1.86 -4.22 23.80
N SER A 150 1.94 -3.82 22.52
CA SER A 150 3.18 -3.34 21.93
C SER A 150 3.12 -1.88 21.55
N ASN A 151 4.03 -1.08 22.09
CA ASN A 151 4.24 0.31 21.66
C ASN A 151 5.27 0.43 20.52
N ASN A 152 5.85 -0.68 20.06
CA ASN A 152 6.83 -0.67 18.98
C ASN A 152 6.12 -0.79 17.63
N LYS A 153 6.06 0.32 16.87
CA LYS A 153 5.42 0.36 15.56
C LYS A 153 5.91 -0.71 14.59
N ILE A 154 7.23 -0.93 14.50
CA ILE A 154 7.80 -1.95 13.61
C ILE A 154 7.28 -3.34 13.99
N HIS A 155 7.19 -3.64 15.29
CA HIS A 155 6.63 -4.91 15.76
C HIS A 155 5.15 -5.02 15.40
N ILE A 156 4.35 -3.98 15.62
CA ILE A 156 2.92 -3.97 15.25
C ILE A 156 2.74 -4.28 13.77
N PHE A 157 3.44 -3.55 12.89
CA PHE A 157 3.32 -3.74 11.44
C PHE A 157 3.79 -5.13 10.97
N LYS A 158 4.81 -5.71 11.60
CA LYS A 158 5.22 -7.11 11.35
C LYS A 158 4.10 -8.09 11.70
N GLU A 159 3.53 -7.98 12.90
CA GLU A 159 2.53 -8.92 13.38
C GLU A 159 1.22 -8.82 12.60
N LEU A 160 0.76 -7.61 12.25
CA LEU A 160 -0.38 -7.43 11.35
C LEU A 160 -0.18 -8.17 10.03
N MET A 161 1.00 -7.99 9.41
CA MET A 161 1.33 -8.62 8.14
C MET A 161 1.37 -10.15 8.24
N LYS A 162 1.86 -10.71 9.36
CA LYS A 162 1.85 -12.15 9.62
C LYS A 162 0.42 -12.69 9.79
N ILE A 163 -0.43 -11.99 10.54
CA ILE A 163 -1.84 -12.34 10.72
C ILE A 163 -2.54 -12.39 9.36
N GLU A 164 -2.37 -11.35 8.55
CA GLU A 164 -2.98 -11.26 7.21
C GLU A 164 -2.49 -12.38 6.29
N LYS A 165 -1.18 -12.66 6.26
CA LYS A 165 -0.61 -13.78 5.50
C LYS A 165 -1.20 -15.11 5.93
N ASN A 166 -1.21 -15.39 7.23
CA ASN A 166 -1.74 -16.65 7.77
C ASN A 166 -3.22 -16.87 7.40
N ILE A 167 -3.99 -15.80 7.31
CA ILE A 167 -5.40 -15.87 6.88
C ILE A 167 -5.51 -16.06 5.37
N ASP A 168 -4.70 -15.36 4.56
CA ASP A 168 -4.73 -15.51 3.11
C ASP A 168 -4.26 -16.90 2.67
N ASP A 169 -3.23 -17.46 3.32
CA ASP A 169 -2.71 -18.81 3.05
C ASP A 169 -3.74 -19.91 3.36
N LYS A 170 -4.66 -19.69 4.30
CA LYS A 170 -5.75 -20.61 4.63
C LYS A 170 -6.94 -20.56 3.66
N LYS A 171 -7.09 -19.47 2.89
CA LYS A 171 -8.34 -19.20 2.16
C LYS A 171 -8.53 -20.07 0.91
N ILE A 172 -7.49 -20.43 0.15
CA ILE A 172 -7.63 -21.21 -1.11
C ILE A 172 -6.34 -21.98 -1.47
N GLU A 173 -6.45 -23.29 -1.78
CA GLU A 173 -5.42 -24.03 -2.53
C GLU A 173 -5.34 -23.49 -3.97
N ASN A 174 -4.18 -22.95 -4.40
CA ASN A 174 -3.87 -22.39 -5.74
C ASN A 174 -3.96 -20.87 -5.93
N LYS A 175 -3.92 -20.06 -4.86
CA LYS A 175 -3.74 -18.61 -4.99
C LYS A 175 -2.32 -18.20 -4.60
N VAL A 176 -1.76 -17.20 -5.29
CA VAL A 176 -0.56 -16.51 -4.84
C VAL A 176 -0.98 -15.42 -3.86
N GLY A 177 -0.61 -15.65 -2.62
CA GLY A 177 -1.03 -14.83 -1.50
C GLY A 177 -0.15 -13.62 -1.26
N ILE A 178 -0.08 -13.22 0.00
CA ILE A 178 0.87 -12.25 0.54
C ILE A 178 2.25 -12.93 0.63
N GLY A 179 3.30 -12.26 0.17
CA GLY A 179 4.64 -12.85 0.13
C GLY A 179 5.77 -11.85 -0.14
N GLY A 180 6.98 -12.37 -0.27
CA GLY A 180 8.17 -11.55 -0.43
C GLY A 180 8.77 -11.06 0.89
N GLN A 181 9.16 -9.80 0.86
CA GLN A 181 9.52 -8.99 2.01
C GLN A 181 8.39 -8.02 2.38
N ASN A 182 8.36 -7.61 3.64
CA ASN A 182 7.53 -6.54 4.16
C ASN A 182 8.36 -5.26 4.25
N ILE A 183 8.04 -4.27 3.42
CA ILE A 183 8.72 -2.97 3.38
C ILE A 183 7.85 -1.94 4.08
N LEU A 184 8.45 -1.20 5.01
CA LEU A 184 7.83 -0.09 5.73
C LEU A 184 8.45 1.24 5.31
N ILE A 185 7.61 2.26 5.15
CA ILE A 185 7.99 3.66 5.07
C ILE A 185 7.35 4.43 6.23
N ASP A 186 8.15 5.28 6.86
CA ASP A 186 7.74 6.18 7.94
C ASP A 186 8.03 7.62 7.51
N LEU A 187 6.99 8.46 7.49
CA LEU A 187 7.08 9.90 7.27
C LEU A 187 6.70 10.63 8.57
N VAL A 188 7.61 11.44 9.10
CA VAL A 188 7.39 12.19 10.34
C VAL A 188 7.72 13.66 10.14
N VAL A 189 6.82 14.53 10.60
CA VAL A 189 7.07 15.98 10.67
C VAL A 189 7.96 16.27 11.88
N LYS A 190 9.15 16.83 11.62
CA LYS A 190 10.11 17.27 12.63
C LYS A 190 10.75 18.59 12.21
N ASP A 191 10.71 19.57 13.11
CA ASP A 191 11.31 20.90 12.91
C ASP A 191 10.87 21.58 11.59
N GLY A 192 9.59 21.46 11.25
CA GLY A 192 9.00 22.03 10.02
C GLY A 192 9.42 21.32 8.73
N LYS A 193 9.98 20.11 8.82
CA LYS A 193 10.38 19.29 7.69
C LYS A 193 9.82 17.89 7.81
N ILE A 194 9.64 17.21 6.69
CA ILE A 194 9.25 15.81 6.66
C ILE A 194 10.53 14.98 6.55
N LEU A 195 10.72 14.08 7.51
CA LEU A 195 11.74 13.06 7.48
C LEU A 195 11.12 11.76 6.98
N SER A 196 11.81 11.07 6.09
CA SER A 196 11.38 9.79 5.54
C SER A 196 12.40 8.70 5.85
N ILE A 197 11.93 7.55 6.33
CA ILE A 197 12.75 6.34 6.51
C ILE A 197 12.05 5.20 5.79
N THR A 198 12.80 4.40 5.03
CA THR A 198 12.29 3.19 4.38
C THR A 198 13.15 2.00 4.76
N ASN A 199 12.53 0.95 5.29
CA ASN A 199 13.20 -0.24 5.78
C ASN A 199 12.47 -1.50 5.32
N ILE A 200 13.22 -2.55 5.00
CA ILE A 200 12.69 -3.91 5.03
C ILE A 200 12.56 -4.27 6.51
N ILE A 201 11.34 -4.50 6.97
CA ILE A 201 11.09 -4.84 8.36
C ILE A 201 11.01 -6.35 8.55
N ASP A 202 10.50 -7.10 7.58
CA ASP A 202 10.37 -8.56 7.70
C ASP A 202 10.57 -9.25 6.35
N GLU A 203 10.83 -10.56 6.42
CA GLU A 203 10.84 -11.46 5.28
C GLU A 203 9.98 -12.67 5.64
N PHE A 204 9.09 -13.09 4.72
CA PHE A 204 8.22 -14.22 4.98
C PHE A 204 8.99 -15.55 4.85
N GLU A 205 8.60 -16.56 5.62
CA GLU A 205 9.28 -17.87 5.67
C GLU A 205 9.34 -18.59 4.31
N ASP A 206 8.40 -18.30 3.41
CA ASP A 206 8.32 -18.87 2.06
C ASP A 206 9.07 -18.04 1.00
N TYR A 207 9.77 -16.97 1.38
CA TYR A 207 10.48 -16.06 0.47
C TYR A 207 11.44 -16.80 -0.47
N ASP A 208 12.35 -17.62 0.06
CA ASP A 208 13.34 -18.34 -0.74
C ASP A 208 12.69 -19.27 -1.78
N LYS A 209 11.58 -19.92 -1.41
CA LYS A 209 10.82 -20.79 -2.32
C LYS A 209 10.16 -19.98 -3.44
N GLN A 210 9.58 -18.84 -3.08
CA GLN A 210 8.98 -17.92 -4.05
C GLN A 210 10.05 -17.34 -4.99
N TYR A 211 11.21 -16.95 -4.46
CA TYR A 211 12.32 -16.42 -5.24
C TYR A 211 12.84 -17.43 -6.25
N LYS A 212 13.09 -18.66 -5.80
CA LYS A 212 13.51 -19.74 -6.70
C LYS A 212 12.48 -20.01 -7.80
N PHE A 213 11.19 -20.07 -7.44
CA PHE A 213 10.13 -20.23 -8.43
C PHE A 213 10.14 -19.10 -9.48
N CYS A 214 10.24 -17.84 -9.06
CA CYS A 214 10.30 -16.70 -9.97
C CYS A 214 11.53 -16.80 -10.89
N LEU A 215 12.71 -17.11 -10.33
CA LEU A 215 13.97 -17.22 -11.08
C LEU A 215 13.92 -18.32 -12.15
N ASP A 216 13.36 -19.49 -11.82
CA ASP A 216 13.23 -20.63 -12.73
C ASP A 216 12.23 -20.36 -13.88
N ASN A 217 11.44 -19.28 -13.80
CA ASN A 217 10.37 -18.93 -14.73
C ASN A 217 10.49 -17.51 -15.32
N LEU A 218 11.68 -16.89 -15.25
CA LEU A 218 11.96 -15.58 -15.84
C LEU A 218 12.06 -15.62 -17.37
#